data_AF-A0A7Y4R6D7-F1
#
_entry.id   AF-A0A7Y4R6D7-F1
#
_cell.length_a   1.000
_cell.length_b   1.000
_cell.length_c   1.000
_cell.angle_alpha   90.00
_cell.angle_beta   90.00
_cell.angle_gamma   90.00
#
_symmetry.space_group_name_H-M   'P 1'
#
loop_
_entity.id
_entity.type
_entity.pdbx_description
1 polymer ?
#
loop_
_entity_poly.entity_id
_entity_poly.type
_entity_poly.pdbx_seq_one_letter_code
_entity_poly.pdbx_strand_id
1 'polypeptide(L)'
;MTGCSTPSVIEHVERGEYGIGREVLLKNLTQDKAERSYFLDRMQLCLVDLADGVPRSAERTVDESYEILRTQGINADKTVASVVINESVKFWKGEPFEQAMMYVYIAIQKAACGEWDNARAAAGSSLFLLKDFGEATKGRRKTTEEIARQAAEYDTSHEGGDYIGNGYVARESNFAYGHLMAGISNAVLGRDAEAEDHYAAALASNGGLTDVVRRLRAKEYNTILVVDYGLGPEKIRYGMDDVFTRFVPRNGWISGQEPLDVSIQGGPGERFAVACDLNNMAADHMWNNMEDVRVAKSVLGNALLATGVGITAFSHESEHQVAGLIVAGVGLAMKASAAADIRHCDLLPQRVYIAPVTVPSLDSTVVVRVGDSQLMRMVLPGLDPPQPPERVRLHYVRMTPTYRPPAWGISGTLVYANDEFGGAVDGDGLPYILGGRCARMPSQEALQHYQRAGYLRDFTTADLENLYRDEGIKLGLDENGGRAGLHLLEGGNVLYCPSAGTGGFQRLFCQEHGPYKPKSDRVRELMRSVAAPPESRAAARVD
;
A
#
# COMPACT_ATOMS: atom_id res chain seq x y z
N MET A 1 15.89 17.98 -2.76
CA MET A 1 14.44 17.75 -2.56
C MET A 1 14.27 16.26 -2.37
N THR A 2 13.85 15.87 -1.18
CA THR A 2 13.75 14.50 -0.66
C THR A 2 12.34 13.94 -0.96
N GLY A 3 12.25 12.81 -1.68
CA GLY A 3 11.02 12.01 -1.86
C GLY A 3 9.91 12.67 -2.68
N CYS A 4 9.12 11.88 -3.42
CA CYS A 4 7.98 12.40 -4.18
C CYS A 4 6.71 12.63 -3.34
N SER A 5 6.72 12.31 -2.04
CA SER A 5 5.67 12.80 -1.15
C SER A 5 5.85 14.30 -0.91
N THR A 6 4.80 15.08 -1.16
CA THR A 6 4.60 16.32 -0.37
C THR A 6 4.70 15.92 1.11
N PRO A 7 5.48 16.64 1.94
CA PRO A 7 5.72 16.29 3.35
C PRO A 7 4.48 16.01 4.22
N SER A 8 3.26 16.22 3.70
CA SER A 8 1.99 15.94 4.37
C SER A 8 1.47 14.49 4.24
N VAL A 9 1.67 13.76 3.12
CA VAL A 9 0.98 12.44 2.95
C VAL A 9 1.47 11.41 3.96
N ILE A 10 2.79 11.30 4.13
CA ILE A 10 3.38 10.32 5.06
C ILE A 10 2.95 10.63 6.49
N GLU A 11 2.97 11.90 6.89
CA GLU A 11 2.57 12.33 8.23
C GLU A 11 1.12 11.93 8.54
N HIS A 12 0.21 12.09 7.56
CA HIS A 12 -1.18 11.63 7.69
C HIS A 12 -1.25 10.11 7.81
N VAL A 13 -0.52 9.35 6.97
CA VAL A 13 -0.50 7.88 7.03
C VAL A 13 0.06 7.36 8.36
N GLU A 14 1.11 7.98 8.90
CA GLU A 14 1.67 7.63 10.22
C GLU A 14 0.66 7.83 11.35
N ARG A 15 -0.18 8.87 11.24
CA ARG A 15 -1.28 9.13 12.17
C ARG A 15 -2.54 8.30 11.91
N GLY A 16 -2.55 7.49 10.85
CA GLY A 16 -3.71 6.73 10.38
C GLY A 16 -4.78 7.56 9.67
N GLU A 17 -4.53 8.85 9.41
CA GLU A 17 -5.42 9.82 8.74
C GLU A 17 -5.50 9.57 7.22
N TYR A 18 -5.82 8.33 6.83
CA TYR A 18 -5.77 7.88 5.44
C TYR A 18 -6.70 8.66 4.52
N GLY A 19 -7.90 9.03 4.97
CA GLY A 19 -8.83 9.88 4.20
C GLY A 19 -8.23 11.26 3.84
N ILE A 20 -7.50 11.88 4.77
CA ILE A 20 -6.80 13.16 4.52
C ILE A 20 -5.61 12.94 3.58
N GLY A 21 -4.82 11.89 3.82
CA GLY A 21 -3.71 11.50 2.94
C GLY A 21 -4.15 11.27 1.50
N ARG A 22 -5.31 10.62 1.31
CA ARG A 22 -5.96 10.43 0.00
C ARG A 22 -6.27 11.75 -0.69
N GLU A 23 -6.92 12.68 0.01
CA GLU A 23 -7.27 14.00 -0.55
C GLU A 23 -6.02 14.78 -0.99
N VAL A 24 -4.92 14.68 -0.23
CA VAL A 24 -3.63 15.28 -0.60
C VAL A 24 -3.08 14.63 -1.87
N LEU A 25 -3.09 13.30 -1.98
CA LEU A 25 -2.65 12.57 -3.17
C LEU A 25 -3.50 12.92 -4.39
N LEU A 26 -4.83 12.90 -4.25
CA LEU A 26 -5.78 13.19 -5.32
C LEU A 26 -5.59 14.58 -5.94
N LYS A 27 -5.25 15.58 -5.13
CA LYS A 27 -4.97 16.95 -5.59
C LYS A 27 -3.67 17.07 -6.39
N ASN A 28 -2.74 16.16 -6.17
CA ASN A 28 -1.40 16.20 -6.75
C ASN A 28 -1.12 15.02 -7.71
N LEU A 29 -2.15 14.27 -8.12
CA LEU A 29 -1.98 13.12 -9.01
C LEU A 29 -1.36 13.54 -10.33
N THR A 30 -0.22 12.92 -10.64
CA THR A 30 0.41 13.01 -11.95
C THR A 30 -0.53 12.44 -13.01
N GLN A 31 -0.82 13.23 -14.05
CA GLN A 31 -1.75 12.86 -15.13
C GLN A 31 -1.01 12.26 -16.34
N ASP A 32 0.22 12.67 -16.59
CA ASP A 32 1.02 12.16 -17.69
C ASP A 32 1.58 10.78 -17.36
N LYS A 33 1.15 9.75 -18.11
CA LYS A 33 1.63 8.36 -17.96
C LYS A 33 3.15 8.26 -18.18
N ALA A 34 3.76 9.17 -18.95
CA ALA A 34 5.19 9.15 -19.23
C ALA A 34 6.05 9.60 -18.03
N GLU A 35 5.45 10.32 -17.06
CA GLU A 35 6.16 10.75 -15.86
C GLU A 35 6.35 9.59 -14.86
N ARG A 36 7.54 9.48 -14.27
CA ARG A 36 7.85 8.42 -13.29
C ARG A 36 6.90 8.45 -12.08
N SER A 37 6.49 9.64 -11.66
CA SER A 37 5.58 9.83 -10.53
C SER A 37 4.19 9.24 -10.79
N TYR A 38 3.77 9.08 -12.05
CA TYR A 38 2.45 8.53 -12.37
C TYR A 38 2.20 7.18 -11.70
N PHE A 39 3.15 6.25 -11.80
CA PHE A 39 3.02 4.93 -11.21
C PHE A 39 3.10 4.99 -9.67
N LEU A 40 4.03 5.78 -9.12
CA LEU A 40 4.17 5.94 -7.67
C LEU A 40 2.93 6.50 -7.00
N ASP A 41 2.34 7.55 -7.59
CA ASP A 41 1.14 8.20 -7.05
C ASP A 41 -0.03 7.22 -6.96
N ARG A 42 -0.14 6.30 -7.94
CA ARG A 42 -1.19 5.28 -7.97
C ARG A 42 -0.91 4.15 -6.99
N MET A 43 0.35 3.74 -6.86
CA MET A 43 0.74 2.80 -5.82
C MET A 43 0.43 3.36 -4.42
N GLN A 44 0.79 4.62 -4.15
CA GLN A 44 0.48 5.30 -2.89
C GLN A 44 -1.02 5.43 -2.66
N LEU A 45 -1.79 5.82 -3.68
CA LEU A 45 -3.24 5.93 -3.56
C LEU A 45 -3.91 4.58 -3.28
N CYS A 46 -3.46 3.50 -3.92
CA CYS A 46 -3.94 2.15 -3.64
C CYS A 46 -3.67 1.76 -2.18
N LEU A 47 -2.46 1.99 -1.68
CA LEU A 47 -2.08 1.70 -0.29
C LEU A 47 -2.94 2.45 0.72
N VAL A 48 -3.19 3.74 0.47
CA VAL A 48 -4.02 4.58 1.33
C VAL A 48 -5.48 4.13 1.30
N ASP A 49 -6.03 3.79 0.14
CA ASP A 49 -7.40 3.30 0.01
C ASP A 49 -7.60 1.95 0.73
N LEU A 50 -6.64 1.03 0.58
CA LEU A 50 -6.67 -0.22 1.32
C LEU A 50 -6.57 0.02 2.83
N ALA A 51 -5.66 0.89 3.28
CA ALA A 51 -5.44 1.17 4.71
C ALA A 51 -6.65 1.84 5.38
N ASP A 52 -7.34 2.72 4.65
CA ASP A 52 -8.58 3.34 5.12
C ASP A 52 -9.73 2.33 5.16
N GLY A 53 -9.63 1.19 4.47
CA GLY A 53 -10.65 0.16 4.43
C GLY A 53 -11.67 0.34 3.31
N VAL A 54 -11.26 0.94 2.19
CA VAL A 54 -12.16 1.29 1.08
C VAL A 54 -11.75 0.59 -0.24
N PRO A 55 -11.59 -0.75 -0.28
CA PRO A 55 -10.97 -1.45 -1.40
C PRO A 55 -11.64 -1.20 -2.76
N ARG A 56 -12.95 -0.91 -2.79
CA ARG A 56 -13.66 -0.55 -4.03
C ARG A 56 -13.23 0.80 -4.60
N SER A 57 -12.87 1.78 -3.75
CA SER A 57 -12.32 3.06 -4.20
C SER A 57 -11.00 2.90 -4.96
N ALA A 58 -10.22 1.88 -4.60
CA ALA A 58 -8.93 1.61 -5.22
C ALA A 58 -9.04 0.99 -6.63
N GLU A 59 -10.22 0.55 -7.08
CA GLU A 59 -10.40 -0.23 -8.31
C GLU A 59 -9.78 0.44 -9.53
N ARG A 60 -10.13 1.71 -9.79
CA ARG A 60 -9.57 2.47 -10.91
C ARG A 60 -8.04 2.57 -10.84
N THR A 61 -7.52 2.85 -9.65
CA THR A 61 -6.08 3.01 -9.40
C THR A 61 -5.34 1.70 -9.63
N VAL A 62 -5.92 0.60 -9.17
CA VAL A 62 -5.43 -0.77 -9.37
C VAL A 62 -5.43 -1.14 -10.85
N ASP A 63 -6.48 -0.84 -11.59
CA ASP A 63 -6.59 -1.17 -13.01
C ASP A 63 -5.57 -0.38 -13.86
N GLU A 64 -5.42 0.93 -13.58
CA GLU A 64 -4.40 1.80 -14.19
C GLU A 64 -2.98 1.27 -13.90
N SER A 65 -2.72 0.85 -12.66
CA SER A 65 -1.43 0.29 -12.25
C SER A 65 -1.16 -1.07 -12.89
N TYR A 66 -2.15 -1.95 -12.93
CA TYR A 66 -2.07 -3.25 -13.60
C TYR A 66 -1.80 -3.08 -15.11
N GLU A 67 -2.34 -2.03 -15.73
CA GLU A 67 -2.07 -1.68 -17.14
C GLU A 67 -0.62 -1.30 -17.35
N ILE A 68 -0.06 -0.44 -16.50
CA ILE A 68 1.35 -0.07 -16.59
C ILE A 68 2.24 -1.29 -16.39
N LEU A 69 1.97 -2.08 -15.34
CA LEU A 69 2.77 -3.25 -15.02
C LEU A 69 2.74 -4.27 -16.17
N ARG A 70 1.57 -4.55 -16.74
CA ARG A 70 1.42 -5.50 -17.86
C ARG A 70 1.92 -4.97 -19.20
N THR A 71 1.97 -3.65 -19.40
CA THR A 71 2.37 -3.05 -20.69
C THR A 71 3.83 -3.37 -20.98
N GLN A 72 4.05 -4.30 -21.91
CA GLN A 72 5.37 -4.74 -22.34
C GLN A 72 6.02 -3.67 -23.23
N GLY A 73 7.18 -3.16 -22.83
CA GLY A 73 8.10 -2.51 -23.76
C GLY A 73 8.91 -3.60 -24.45
N ILE A 74 8.50 -4.00 -25.67
CA ILE A 74 9.30 -4.71 -26.69
C ILE A 74 10.46 -5.57 -26.12
N ASN A 75 10.13 -6.73 -25.53
CA ASN A 75 11.07 -7.84 -25.42
C ASN A 75 10.42 -9.08 -26.01
N ALA A 76 11.12 -9.70 -26.95
CA ALA A 76 10.73 -10.96 -27.56
C ALA A 76 10.85 -12.15 -26.59
N ASP A 77 11.31 -11.92 -25.36
CA ASP A 77 11.58 -12.95 -24.37
C ASP A 77 10.83 -12.68 -23.06
N LYS A 78 9.88 -13.57 -22.72
CA LYS A 78 8.98 -13.49 -21.56
C LYS A 78 9.69 -13.81 -20.23
N THR A 79 11.02 -13.79 -20.20
CA THR A 79 11.80 -14.58 -19.27
C THR A 79 12.55 -13.77 -18.22
N VAL A 80 12.46 -12.43 -18.21
CA VAL A 80 13.08 -11.59 -17.19
C VAL A 80 12.30 -10.29 -17.09
N ALA A 81 12.08 -9.75 -15.88
CA ALA A 81 11.61 -8.38 -15.71
C ALA A 81 12.60 -7.41 -16.37
N SER A 82 12.30 -7.09 -17.62
CA SER A 82 13.14 -6.29 -18.47
C SER A 82 12.78 -4.82 -18.25
N VAL A 83 13.61 -4.11 -17.50
CA VAL A 83 13.69 -2.65 -17.65
C VAL A 83 14.38 -2.40 -19.00
N VAL A 84 13.60 -2.26 -20.07
CA VAL A 84 14.11 -1.89 -21.39
C VAL A 84 13.52 -0.56 -21.80
N ILE A 85 14.45 0.38 -21.93
CA ILE A 85 14.30 1.76 -22.31
C ILE A 85 14.66 1.80 -23.81
N ASN A 86 13.73 1.46 -24.73
CA ASN A 86 13.82 1.82 -26.17
C ASN A 86 13.14 3.19 -26.47
N GLU A 87 13.87 4.14 -27.07
CA GLU A 87 13.73 5.63 -27.01
C GLU A 87 12.39 6.26 -27.42
N SER A 88 11.37 5.53 -27.83
CA SER A 88 10.18 6.13 -28.44
C SER A 88 8.94 6.30 -27.55
N VAL A 89 8.68 5.48 -26.51
CA VAL A 89 7.76 5.79 -25.37
C VAL A 89 8.07 4.80 -24.23
N LYS A 90 8.47 5.27 -23.04
CA LYS A 90 8.87 4.42 -21.90
C LYS A 90 8.08 4.77 -20.65
N PHE A 91 7.23 3.86 -20.21
CA PHE A 91 6.59 3.97 -18.90
C PHE A 91 7.55 3.44 -17.84
N TRP A 92 7.92 4.27 -16.87
CA TRP A 92 8.65 3.83 -15.69
C TRP A 92 7.71 3.09 -14.74
N LYS A 93 8.15 1.96 -14.18
CA LYS A 93 7.30 1.02 -13.43
C LYS A 93 7.73 0.83 -11.97
N GLY A 94 8.64 1.64 -11.46
CA GLY A 94 9.27 1.36 -10.16
C GLY A 94 10.33 0.28 -10.21
N GLU A 95 10.94 0.04 -9.06
CA GLU A 95 11.89 -1.04 -8.82
C GLU A 95 11.18 -2.42 -8.88
N PRO A 96 11.89 -3.51 -9.19
CA PRO A 96 11.30 -4.85 -9.19
C PRO A 96 10.53 -5.20 -7.91
N PHE A 97 11.03 -4.86 -6.71
CA PHE A 97 10.27 -5.13 -5.49
C PHE A 97 8.99 -4.29 -5.40
N GLU A 98 9.02 -3.01 -5.82
CA GLU A 98 7.82 -2.16 -5.84
C GLU A 98 6.77 -2.72 -6.81
N GLN A 99 7.20 -3.23 -7.97
CA GLN A 99 6.33 -3.90 -8.94
C GLN A 99 5.69 -5.16 -8.35
N ALA A 100 6.49 -6.02 -7.72
CA ALA A 100 6.00 -7.24 -7.09
C ALA A 100 5.01 -6.94 -5.95
N MET A 101 5.34 -5.96 -5.10
CA MET A 101 4.43 -5.48 -4.05
C MET A 101 3.15 -4.92 -4.64
N MET A 102 3.22 -4.10 -5.70
CA MET A 102 2.03 -3.53 -6.32
C MET A 102 1.11 -4.62 -6.89
N TYR A 103 1.65 -5.65 -7.55
CA TYR A 103 0.86 -6.81 -7.97
C TYR A 103 0.16 -7.51 -6.80
N VAL A 104 0.82 -7.63 -5.64
CA VAL A 104 0.20 -8.20 -4.45
C VAL A 104 -0.88 -7.28 -3.86
N TYR A 105 -0.68 -5.95 -3.83
CA TYR A 105 -1.74 -5.02 -3.40
C TYR A 105 -2.95 -5.02 -4.33
N ILE A 106 -2.74 -5.21 -5.63
CA ILE A 106 -3.82 -5.47 -6.58
C ILE A 106 -4.54 -6.77 -6.20
N ALA A 107 -3.80 -7.84 -5.88
CA ALA A 107 -4.41 -9.09 -5.45
C ALA A 107 -5.22 -8.94 -4.15
N ILE A 108 -4.71 -8.20 -3.17
CA ILE A 108 -5.40 -7.86 -1.91
C ILE A 108 -6.69 -7.11 -2.19
N GLN A 109 -6.64 -6.08 -3.02
CA GLN A 109 -7.80 -5.28 -3.38
C GLN A 109 -8.90 -6.14 -3.99
N LYS A 110 -8.54 -6.99 -4.97
CA LYS A 110 -9.47 -7.88 -5.66
C LYS A 110 -10.03 -8.93 -4.69
N ALA A 111 -9.20 -9.54 -3.85
CA ALA A 111 -9.62 -10.50 -2.83
C ALA A 111 -10.54 -9.89 -1.77
N ALA A 112 -10.26 -8.67 -1.30
CA ALA A 112 -11.12 -7.93 -0.38
C ALA A 112 -12.48 -7.56 -1.01
N CYS A 113 -12.56 -7.50 -2.34
CA CYS A 113 -13.82 -7.36 -3.07
C CYS A 113 -14.50 -8.71 -3.42
N GLY A 114 -13.92 -9.84 -2.99
CA GLY A 114 -14.41 -11.19 -3.30
C GLY A 114 -14.01 -11.72 -4.69
N GLU A 115 -13.20 -10.98 -5.45
CA GLU A 115 -12.76 -11.32 -6.82
C GLU A 115 -11.50 -12.21 -6.81
N TRP A 116 -11.62 -13.41 -6.25
CA TRP A 116 -10.48 -14.31 -6.04
C TRP A 116 -9.79 -14.78 -7.33
N ASP A 117 -10.49 -14.86 -8.46
CA ASP A 117 -9.88 -15.16 -9.76
C ASP A 117 -8.93 -14.04 -10.23
N ASN A 118 -9.35 -12.79 -10.08
CA ASN A 118 -8.52 -11.62 -10.39
C ASN A 118 -7.36 -11.50 -9.40
N ALA A 119 -7.61 -11.79 -8.12
CA ALA A 119 -6.58 -11.86 -7.10
C ALA A 119 -5.50 -12.89 -7.44
N ARG A 120 -5.89 -14.10 -7.86
CA ARG A 120 -4.97 -15.15 -8.30
C ARG A 120 -4.10 -14.70 -9.47
N ALA A 121 -4.69 -14.05 -10.49
CA ALA A 121 -3.95 -13.57 -11.66
C ALA A 121 -2.93 -12.49 -11.29
N ALA A 122 -3.31 -11.54 -10.44
CA ALA A 122 -2.42 -10.48 -9.97
C ALA A 122 -1.30 -11.03 -9.09
N ALA A 123 -1.61 -11.91 -8.13
CA ALA A 123 -0.62 -12.55 -7.28
C ALA A 123 0.39 -13.38 -8.08
N GLY A 124 -0.07 -14.15 -9.06
CA GLY A 124 0.82 -14.88 -9.98
C GLY A 124 1.72 -13.95 -10.81
N SER A 125 1.22 -12.78 -11.19
CA SER A 125 2.01 -11.78 -11.93
C SER A 125 3.12 -11.14 -11.09
N SER A 126 3.07 -11.24 -9.76
CA SER A 126 4.16 -10.80 -8.87
C SER A 126 5.39 -11.71 -8.88
N LEU A 127 5.28 -12.91 -9.49
CA LEU A 127 6.29 -13.97 -9.46
C LEU A 127 7.12 -14.01 -10.76
N PHE A 128 7.47 -12.84 -11.29
CA PHE A 128 8.29 -12.73 -12.50
C PHE A 128 9.76 -13.08 -12.24
N LEU A 129 10.48 -13.39 -13.32
CA LEU A 129 11.89 -13.73 -13.27
C LEU A 129 12.78 -12.49 -13.05
N LEU A 130 13.83 -12.64 -12.25
CA LEU A 130 14.76 -11.58 -11.86
C LEU A 130 16.16 -11.80 -12.45
N LYS A 131 16.93 -10.72 -12.56
CA LYS A 131 18.34 -10.77 -12.96
C LYS A 131 19.22 -11.03 -11.76
N ASP A 132 19.92 -12.16 -11.75
CA ASP A 132 20.91 -12.49 -10.74
C ASP A 132 22.34 -12.37 -11.30
N PHE A 133 23.15 -11.44 -10.76
CA PHE A 133 24.55 -11.25 -11.15
C PHE A 133 25.54 -12.09 -10.33
N GLY A 134 25.02 -13.01 -9.52
CA GLY A 134 25.75 -13.99 -8.74
C GLY A 134 26.37 -13.45 -7.45
N GLU A 135 27.17 -14.29 -6.82
CA GLU A 135 27.95 -13.94 -5.64
C GLU A 135 29.33 -13.38 -6.05
N ALA A 136 29.89 -12.53 -5.19
CA ALA A 136 31.28 -12.14 -5.23
C ALA A 136 32.19 -13.32 -4.84
N THR A 137 33.49 -13.21 -5.12
CA THR A 137 34.53 -14.22 -4.83
C THR A 137 34.60 -14.67 -3.35
N LYS A 138 33.90 -13.98 -2.45
CA LYS A 138 33.80 -14.28 -1.01
C LYS A 138 32.46 -14.91 -0.58
N GLY A 139 31.65 -15.39 -1.52
CA GLY A 139 30.36 -16.04 -1.23
C GLY A 139 29.28 -15.09 -0.69
N ARG A 140 29.42 -13.78 -0.92
CA ARG A 140 28.40 -12.77 -0.59
C ARG A 140 27.78 -12.22 -1.86
N ARG A 141 26.53 -11.78 -1.80
CA ARG A 141 25.91 -11.05 -2.92
C ARG A 141 26.74 -9.82 -3.30
N LYS A 142 26.82 -9.54 -4.61
CA LYS A 142 27.49 -8.35 -5.14
C LYS A 142 26.68 -7.10 -4.82
N THR A 143 27.35 -6.00 -4.50
CA THR A 143 26.70 -4.70 -4.38
C THR A 143 26.48 -4.08 -5.77
N THR A 144 25.58 -3.10 -5.86
CA THR A 144 25.36 -2.30 -7.08
C THR A 144 26.66 -1.68 -7.62
N GLU A 145 27.53 -1.20 -6.73
CA GLU A 145 28.84 -0.65 -7.09
C GLU A 145 29.77 -1.71 -7.70
N GLU A 146 29.81 -2.91 -7.14
CA GLU A 146 30.63 -4.01 -7.66
C GLU A 146 30.16 -4.47 -9.03
N ILE A 147 28.84 -4.54 -9.23
CA ILE A 147 28.25 -4.85 -10.54
C ILE A 147 28.61 -3.76 -11.54
N ALA A 148 28.52 -2.47 -11.16
CA ALA A 148 28.88 -1.35 -12.04
C ALA A 148 30.37 -1.36 -12.43
N ARG A 149 31.24 -1.64 -11.47
CA ARG A 149 32.69 -1.75 -11.70
C ARG A 149 33.01 -2.92 -12.63
N GLN A 150 32.46 -4.09 -12.35
CA GLN A 150 32.65 -5.27 -13.19
C GLN A 150 32.09 -5.06 -14.60
N ALA A 151 30.96 -4.36 -14.73
CA ALA A 151 30.42 -4.00 -16.03
C ALA A 151 31.35 -3.04 -16.80
N ALA A 152 31.88 -2.01 -16.14
CA ALA A 152 32.82 -1.08 -16.76
C ALA A 152 34.12 -1.78 -17.20
N GLU A 153 34.67 -2.67 -16.39
CA GLU A 153 35.87 -3.47 -16.70
C GLU A 153 35.62 -4.44 -17.85
N TYR A 154 34.52 -5.19 -17.81
CA TYR A 154 34.15 -6.16 -18.86
C TYR A 154 33.94 -5.46 -20.20
N ASP A 155 33.17 -4.37 -20.22
CA ASP A 155 32.80 -3.69 -21.46
C ASP A 155 33.97 -2.89 -22.07
N THR A 156 34.98 -2.54 -21.27
CA THR A 156 36.24 -1.93 -21.77
C THR A 156 37.20 -2.99 -22.32
N SER A 157 37.20 -4.19 -21.73
CA SER A 157 38.12 -5.29 -22.10
C SER A 157 37.60 -6.18 -23.24
N HIS A 158 36.32 -6.11 -23.59
CA HIS A 158 35.69 -6.92 -24.63
C HIS A 158 35.03 -6.03 -25.68
N GLU A 159 35.44 -6.17 -26.94
CA GLU A 159 34.81 -5.48 -28.07
C GLU A 159 33.34 -5.91 -28.17
N GLY A 160 32.41 -4.95 -28.08
CA GLY A 160 30.97 -5.22 -28.05
C GLY A 160 30.43 -5.75 -26.70
N GLY A 161 31.19 -5.63 -25.61
CA GLY A 161 30.74 -6.05 -24.27
C GLY A 161 29.45 -5.35 -23.81
N ASP A 162 28.50 -6.15 -23.33
CA ASP A 162 27.34 -5.68 -22.57
C ASP A 162 27.10 -6.57 -21.35
N TYR A 163 27.90 -6.37 -20.29
CA TYR A 163 27.78 -7.13 -19.06
C TYR A 163 26.39 -7.00 -18.40
N ILE A 164 25.73 -5.84 -18.52
CA ILE A 164 24.39 -5.66 -17.92
C ILE A 164 23.30 -6.39 -18.72
N GLY A 165 23.52 -6.54 -20.04
CA GLY A 165 22.66 -7.33 -20.91
C GLY A 165 22.90 -8.84 -20.83
N ASN A 166 24.13 -9.29 -20.57
CA ASN A 166 24.51 -10.70 -20.74
C ASN A 166 25.15 -11.36 -19.50
N GLY A 167 25.55 -10.58 -18.50
CA GLY A 167 26.30 -11.06 -17.32
C GLY A 167 25.43 -11.55 -16.16
N TYR A 168 24.15 -11.83 -16.40
CA TYR A 168 23.20 -12.29 -15.38
C TYR A 168 22.60 -13.65 -15.73
N VAL A 169 22.07 -14.33 -14.71
CA VAL A 169 21.23 -15.52 -14.85
C VAL A 169 19.80 -15.13 -14.48
N ALA A 170 18.84 -15.46 -15.34
CA ALA A 170 17.42 -15.33 -15.03
C ALA A 170 17.07 -16.32 -13.91
N ARG A 171 16.48 -15.85 -12.81
CA ARG A 171 16.06 -16.69 -11.69
C ARG A 171 14.61 -16.42 -11.32
N GLU A 172 13.94 -17.47 -10.86
CA GLU A 172 12.64 -17.34 -10.21
C GLU A 172 12.74 -16.43 -8.99
N SER A 173 11.71 -15.60 -8.83
CA SER A 173 11.58 -14.72 -7.69
C SER A 173 11.48 -15.52 -6.40
N ASN A 174 12.21 -15.11 -5.37
CA ASN A 174 12.12 -15.66 -4.01
C ASN A 174 11.04 -14.95 -3.16
N PHE A 175 10.03 -14.38 -3.81
CA PHE A 175 9.00 -13.57 -3.15
C PHE A 175 7.96 -14.45 -2.44
N ALA A 176 8.32 -14.92 -1.25
CA ALA A 176 7.48 -15.80 -0.41
C ALA A 176 6.05 -15.26 -0.23
N TYR A 177 5.91 -13.94 -0.08
CA TYR A 177 4.62 -13.29 0.08
C TYR A 177 3.74 -13.36 -1.18
N GLY A 178 4.31 -13.15 -2.37
CA GLY A 178 3.62 -13.37 -3.64
C GLY A 178 3.15 -14.81 -3.80
N HIS A 179 4.00 -15.78 -3.43
CA HIS A 179 3.65 -17.20 -3.43
C HIS A 179 2.52 -17.52 -2.45
N LEU A 180 2.56 -17.00 -1.22
CA LEU A 180 1.46 -17.19 -0.26
C LEU A 180 0.14 -16.66 -0.81
N MET A 181 0.12 -15.43 -1.34
CA MET A 181 -1.11 -14.83 -1.90
C MET A 181 -1.63 -15.61 -3.11
N ALA A 182 -0.75 -16.10 -3.98
CA ALA A 182 -1.14 -16.96 -5.10
C ALA A 182 -1.69 -18.31 -4.60
N GLY A 183 -1.06 -18.91 -3.60
CA GLY A 183 -1.51 -20.17 -2.99
C GLY A 183 -2.88 -20.03 -2.32
N ILE A 184 -3.08 -18.99 -1.51
CA ILE A 184 -4.38 -18.66 -0.89
C ILE A 184 -5.46 -18.50 -1.96
N SER A 185 -5.19 -17.72 -3.01
CA SER A 185 -6.18 -17.48 -4.06
C SER A 185 -6.55 -18.77 -4.80
N ASN A 186 -5.58 -19.63 -5.11
CA ASN A 186 -5.83 -20.94 -5.70
C ASN A 186 -6.67 -21.84 -4.77
N ALA A 187 -6.33 -21.91 -3.47
CA ALA A 187 -7.05 -22.72 -2.50
C ALA A 187 -8.52 -22.29 -2.34
N VAL A 188 -8.79 -20.98 -2.31
CA VAL A 188 -10.17 -20.44 -2.24
C VAL A 188 -10.98 -20.83 -3.48
N LEU A 189 -10.34 -20.88 -4.66
CA LEU A 189 -10.94 -21.29 -5.93
C LEU A 189 -11.02 -22.82 -6.11
N GLY A 190 -10.60 -23.61 -5.10
CA GLY A 190 -10.61 -25.08 -5.17
C GLY A 190 -9.50 -25.69 -6.03
N ARG A 191 -8.43 -24.94 -6.30
CA ARG A 191 -7.25 -25.36 -7.07
C ARG A 191 -6.14 -25.82 -6.13
N ASP A 192 -6.40 -26.90 -5.42
CA ASP A 192 -5.56 -27.33 -4.29
C ASP A 192 -4.15 -27.77 -4.71
N ALA A 193 -3.98 -28.32 -5.92
CA ALA A 193 -2.67 -28.72 -6.44
C ALA A 193 -1.78 -27.50 -6.71
N GLU A 194 -2.30 -26.49 -7.42
CA GLU A 194 -1.59 -25.25 -7.69
C GLU A 194 -1.34 -24.44 -6.40
N ALA A 195 -2.26 -24.52 -5.44
CA ALA A 195 -2.05 -23.93 -4.12
C ALA A 195 -0.84 -24.57 -3.41
N GLU A 196 -0.72 -25.89 -3.47
CA GLU A 196 0.37 -26.63 -2.84
C GLU A 196 1.74 -26.30 -3.42
N ASP A 197 1.86 -26.16 -4.75
CA ASP A 197 3.11 -25.75 -5.41
C ASP A 197 3.57 -24.37 -4.91
N HIS A 198 2.63 -23.43 -4.77
CA HIS A 198 2.92 -22.11 -4.23
C HIS A 198 3.28 -22.14 -2.74
N TYR A 199 2.62 -22.95 -1.93
CA TYR A 199 2.97 -23.13 -0.53
C TYR A 199 4.37 -23.73 -0.35
N ALA A 200 4.75 -24.70 -1.17
CA ALA A 200 6.09 -25.26 -1.18
C ALA A 200 7.14 -24.21 -1.55
N ALA A 201 6.90 -23.39 -2.58
CA ALA A 201 7.80 -22.31 -2.99
C ALA A 201 7.94 -21.21 -1.91
N ALA A 202 6.83 -20.87 -1.22
CA ALA A 202 6.85 -19.94 -0.10
C ALA A 202 7.73 -20.46 1.06
N LEU A 203 7.61 -21.74 1.41
CA LEU A 203 8.44 -22.37 2.46
C LEU A 203 9.92 -22.49 2.07
N ALA A 204 10.20 -22.76 0.80
CA ALA A 204 11.57 -22.79 0.29
C ALA A 204 12.26 -21.41 0.40
N SER A 205 11.49 -20.34 0.20
CA SER A 205 11.98 -18.95 0.31
C SER A 205 12.03 -18.46 1.76
N ASN A 206 11.08 -18.87 2.60
CA ASN A 206 10.98 -18.47 4.00
C ASN A 206 10.41 -19.62 4.86
N GLY A 207 11.32 -20.41 5.46
CA GLY A 207 10.95 -21.54 6.32
C GLY A 207 10.18 -21.17 7.59
N GLY A 208 10.24 -19.90 8.01
CA GLY A 208 9.45 -19.39 9.14
C GLY A 208 7.94 -19.45 8.91
N LEU A 209 7.49 -19.63 7.66
CA LEU A 209 6.08 -19.74 7.28
C LEU A 209 5.46 -21.12 7.51
N THR A 210 6.19 -22.06 8.10
CA THR A 210 5.73 -23.46 8.31
C THR A 210 4.35 -23.54 8.94
N ASP A 211 4.12 -22.80 10.03
CA ASP A 211 2.81 -22.81 10.71
C ASP A 211 1.70 -22.11 9.92
N VAL A 212 2.02 -21.02 9.22
CA VAL A 212 1.08 -20.32 8.33
C VAL A 212 0.59 -21.28 7.25
N VAL A 213 1.51 -21.93 6.55
CA VAL A 213 1.21 -22.88 5.48
C VAL A 213 0.47 -24.11 5.99
N ARG A 214 0.85 -24.63 7.17
CA ARG A 214 0.13 -25.75 7.80
C ARG A 214 -1.35 -25.41 8.00
N ARG A 215 -1.66 -24.22 8.51
CA ARG A 215 -3.04 -23.77 8.72
C ARG A 215 -3.78 -23.56 7.39
N LEU A 216 -3.10 -22.99 6.39
CA LEU A 216 -3.67 -22.82 5.05
C LEU A 216 -4.04 -24.17 4.41
N ARG A 217 -3.15 -25.17 4.47
CA ARG A 217 -3.42 -26.53 3.99
C ARG A 217 -4.58 -27.20 4.73
N ALA A 218 -4.67 -26.99 6.03
CA ALA A 218 -5.74 -27.54 6.86
C ALA A 218 -7.11 -26.88 6.60
N LYS A 219 -7.15 -25.72 5.93
CA LYS A 219 -8.36 -24.92 5.68
C LYS A 219 -9.09 -24.53 6.99
N GLU A 220 -8.33 -24.39 8.08
CA GLU A 220 -8.80 -24.00 9.41
C GLU A 220 -8.88 -22.46 9.55
N TYR A 221 -9.51 -21.82 8.57
CA TYR A 221 -9.68 -20.37 8.51
C TYR A 221 -10.91 -20.01 7.66
N ASN A 222 -11.54 -18.88 8.00
CA ASN A 222 -12.57 -18.24 7.18
C ASN A 222 -12.23 -16.76 6.89
N THR A 223 -11.13 -16.27 7.45
CA THR A 223 -10.65 -14.91 7.26
C THR A 223 -9.14 -14.90 7.07
N ILE A 224 -8.65 -14.11 6.13
CA ILE A 224 -7.23 -13.81 5.96
C ILE A 224 -7.00 -12.37 6.39
N LEU A 225 -6.14 -12.15 7.39
CA LEU A 225 -5.63 -10.82 7.70
C LEU A 225 -4.28 -10.63 7.00
N VAL A 226 -4.19 -9.60 6.17
CA VAL A 226 -2.91 -9.10 5.67
C VAL A 226 -2.55 -7.88 6.50
N VAL A 227 -1.45 -7.97 7.25
CA VAL A 227 -1.06 -6.92 8.20
C VAL A 227 0.24 -6.27 7.77
N ASP A 228 0.15 -4.98 7.47
CA ASP A 228 1.29 -4.11 7.18
C ASP A 228 1.76 -3.42 8.46
N TYR A 229 3.07 -3.46 8.71
CA TYR A 229 3.69 -2.80 9.85
C TYR A 229 4.93 -2.01 9.43
N GLY A 230 5.08 -0.81 10.00
CA GLY A 230 6.20 0.09 9.73
C GLY A 230 6.08 0.82 8.40
N LEU A 231 7.00 1.75 8.17
CA LEU A 231 7.20 2.42 6.87
C LEU A 231 8.62 2.13 6.39
N GLY A 232 8.75 1.80 5.12
CA GLY A 232 10.04 1.56 4.48
C GLY A 232 9.90 0.66 3.27
N PRO A 233 10.99 0.46 2.52
CA PRO A 233 12.31 1.08 2.68
C PRO A 233 12.36 2.55 2.22
N GLU A 234 13.47 3.25 2.50
CA GLU A 234 13.77 4.60 1.99
C GLU A 234 14.89 4.53 0.95
N LYS A 235 14.71 5.20 -0.20
CA LYS A 235 15.75 5.29 -1.24
C LYS A 235 16.69 6.48 -0.97
N ILE A 236 17.97 6.22 -0.79
CA ILE A 236 19.00 7.24 -0.55
C ILE A 236 20.09 7.21 -1.63
N ARG A 237 20.76 8.35 -1.83
CA ARG A 237 21.98 8.43 -2.66
C ARG A 237 23.22 8.09 -1.85
N TYR A 238 24.22 7.53 -2.51
CA TYR A 238 25.53 7.26 -1.92
C TYR A 238 26.63 7.18 -2.99
N GLY A 239 27.87 6.98 -2.54
CA GLY A 239 29.05 6.86 -3.39
C GLY A 239 29.63 8.21 -3.82
N MET A 240 30.60 8.17 -4.72
CA MET A 240 31.22 9.39 -5.24
C MET A 240 30.19 10.18 -6.05
N ASP A 241 29.98 11.45 -5.69
CA ASP A 241 29.07 12.36 -6.38
C ASP A 241 27.58 11.91 -6.41
N ASP A 242 27.13 11.11 -5.44
CA ASP A 242 25.71 10.70 -5.31
C ASP A 242 25.14 9.94 -6.55
N VAL A 243 26.01 9.27 -7.32
CA VAL A 243 25.64 8.57 -8.57
C VAL A 243 24.98 7.20 -8.37
N PHE A 244 25.02 6.66 -7.15
CA PHE A 244 24.36 5.41 -6.81
C PHE A 244 23.18 5.66 -5.88
N THR A 245 22.13 4.85 -5.99
CA THR A 245 21.13 4.71 -4.93
C THR A 245 21.14 3.34 -4.29
N ARG A 246 20.65 3.31 -3.06
CA ARG A 246 20.31 2.08 -2.34
C ARG A 246 19.08 2.30 -1.49
N PHE A 247 18.38 1.21 -1.22
CA PHE A 247 17.31 1.20 -0.24
C PHE A 247 17.89 0.91 1.14
N VAL A 248 17.45 1.69 2.12
CA VAL A 248 17.82 1.54 3.54
C VAL A 248 16.56 1.51 4.40
N PRO A 249 16.64 0.94 5.60
CA PRO A 249 15.56 1.07 6.56
C PRO A 249 15.32 2.55 6.90
N ARG A 250 14.06 2.97 6.79
CA ARG A 250 13.65 4.35 7.09
C ARG A 250 13.94 4.67 8.56
N ASN A 251 14.44 5.89 8.83
CA ASN A 251 14.78 6.36 10.18
C ASN A 251 15.72 5.41 10.97
N GLY A 252 16.45 4.52 10.29
CA GLY A 252 17.34 3.53 10.93
C GLY A 252 16.62 2.36 11.61
N TRP A 253 15.31 2.19 11.42
CA TRP A 253 14.54 1.11 12.03
C TRP A 253 14.77 -0.19 11.25
N ILE A 254 15.77 -0.96 11.67
CA ILE A 254 16.05 -2.27 11.08
C ILE A 254 14.85 -3.20 11.28
N SER A 255 14.52 -3.99 10.27
CA SER A 255 13.48 -5.01 10.36
C SER A 255 13.89 -6.12 11.32
N GLY A 256 13.13 -6.26 12.41
CA GLY A 256 13.21 -7.45 13.26
C GLY A 256 12.34 -8.59 12.74
N GLN A 257 12.49 -9.76 13.37
CA GLN A 257 11.71 -10.96 13.06
C GLN A 257 10.62 -11.22 14.11
N GLU A 258 10.18 -10.16 14.82
CA GLU A 258 9.10 -10.28 15.79
C GLU A 258 7.83 -10.81 15.12
N PRO A 259 7.17 -11.83 15.67
CA PRO A 259 5.95 -12.37 15.09
C PRO A 259 4.78 -11.41 15.28
N LEU A 260 3.77 -11.55 14.43
CA LEU A 260 2.44 -10.99 14.65
C LEU A 260 1.67 -11.92 15.60
N ASP A 261 1.15 -11.38 16.70
CA ASP A 261 0.27 -12.04 17.65
C ASP A 261 -1.18 -11.56 17.38
N VAL A 262 -2.08 -12.50 17.08
CA VAL A 262 -3.49 -12.23 16.79
C VAL A 262 -4.36 -12.95 17.81
N SER A 263 -5.21 -12.20 18.53
CA SER A 263 -6.20 -12.78 19.44
C SER A 263 -7.61 -12.36 19.02
N ILE A 264 -8.56 -13.28 19.13
CA ILE A 264 -9.95 -13.08 18.71
C ILE A 264 -10.84 -13.24 19.93
N GLN A 265 -11.75 -12.29 20.16
CA GLN A 265 -12.71 -12.30 21.28
C GLN A 265 -12.03 -12.46 22.67
N GLY A 266 -10.82 -11.91 22.83
CA GLY A 266 -10.04 -12.06 24.06
C GLY A 266 -9.50 -13.48 24.32
N GLY A 267 -9.60 -14.37 23.34
CA GLY A 267 -9.01 -15.71 23.37
C GLY A 267 -7.48 -15.69 23.32
N PRO A 268 -6.83 -16.88 23.35
CA PRO A 268 -5.38 -16.97 23.29
C PRO A 268 -4.84 -16.38 21.98
N GLY A 269 -3.68 -15.71 22.06
CA GLY A 269 -2.98 -15.18 20.90
C GLY A 269 -2.35 -16.28 20.05
N GLU A 270 -2.57 -16.21 18.74
CA GLU A 270 -1.90 -17.03 17.74
C GLU A 270 -0.76 -16.23 17.08
N ARG A 271 0.40 -16.86 16.88
CA ARG A 271 1.60 -16.18 16.38
C ARG A 271 1.88 -16.53 14.92
N PHE A 272 2.16 -15.51 14.10
CA PHE A 272 2.43 -15.62 12.68
C PHE A 272 3.78 -14.97 12.36
N ALA A 273 4.62 -15.68 11.59
CA ALA A 273 5.91 -15.17 11.17
C ALA A 273 5.79 -14.04 10.13
N VAL A 274 6.87 -13.26 9.98
CA VAL A 274 6.98 -12.25 8.93
C VAL A 274 6.90 -12.94 7.57
N ALA A 275 5.94 -12.55 6.74
CA ALA A 275 5.76 -13.08 5.38
C ALA A 275 6.65 -12.37 4.37
N CYS A 276 6.82 -11.06 4.52
CA CYS A 276 7.77 -10.25 3.74
C CYS A 276 8.50 -9.28 4.66
N ASP A 277 9.83 -9.27 4.58
CA ASP A 277 10.66 -8.20 5.12
C ASP A 277 11.13 -7.32 3.96
N LEU A 278 10.43 -6.21 3.76
CA LEU A 278 10.60 -5.42 2.56
C LEU A 278 11.91 -4.64 2.54
N ASN A 279 12.43 -4.27 3.70
CA ASN A 279 13.77 -3.67 3.79
C ASN A 279 14.84 -4.65 3.31
N ASN A 280 14.76 -5.91 3.74
CA ASN A 280 15.71 -6.94 3.32
C ASN A 280 15.55 -7.29 1.84
N MET A 281 14.31 -7.38 1.34
CA MET A 281 14.02 -7.60 -0.07
C MET A 281 14.59 -6.47 -0.94
N ALA A 282 14.32 -5.21 -0.60
CA ALA A 282 14.81 -4.06 -1.34
C ALA A 282 16.32 -3.81 -1.20
N ALA A 283 16.98 -4.37 -0.18
CA ALA A 283 18.43 -4.32 -0.06
C ALA A 283 19.14 -5.29 -1.03
N ASP A 284 18.44 -6.31 -1.54
CA ASP A 284 19.02 -7.26 -2.51
C ASP A 284 19.05 -6.68 -3.92
N HIS A 285 20.20 -6.75 -4.57
CA HIS A 285 20.40 -6.28 -5.94
C HIS A 285 19.47 -6.94 -6.96
N MET A 286 19.02 -8.19 -6.75
CA MET A 286 18.07 -8.86 -7.66
C MET A 286 16.72 -8.14 -7.73
N TRP A 287 16.39 -7.42 -6.65
CA TRP A 287 15.13 -6.71 -6.47
C TRP A 287 15.23 -5.22 -6.82
N ASN A 288 16.41 -4.75 -7.23
CA ASN A 288 16.67 -3.38 -7.63
C ASN A 288 16.91 -3.28 -9.14
N ASN A 289 16.52 -2.16 -9.74
CA ASN A 289 16.81 -1.83 -11.12
C ASN A 289 18.30 -1.50 -11.29
N MET A 290 18.86 -1.90 -12.43
CA MET A 290 20.25 -1.66 -12.81
C MET A 290 20.43 -0.32 -13.54
N GLU A 291 19.49 0.62 -13.42
CA GLU A 291 19.58 1.95 -14.05
C GLU A 291 20.78 2.73 -13.48
N ASP A 292 20.93 2.76 -12.16
CA ASP A 292 22.07 3.38 -11.49
C ASP A 292 23.39 2.70 -11.88
N VAL A 293 23.37 1.38 -12.10
CA VAL A 293 24.54 0.64 -12.56
C VAL A 293 24.98 1.12 -13.95
N ARG A 294 24.03 1.41 -14.85
CA ARG A 294 24.33 1.94 -16.19
C ARG A 294 24.86 3.38 -16.13
N VAL A 295 24.25 4.24 -15.30
CA VAL A 295 24.73 5.62 -15.08
C VAL A 295 26.14 5.60 -14.50
N ALA A 296 26.34 4.85 -13.42
CA ALA A 296 27.64 4.71 -12.75
C ALA A 296 28.69 4.05 -13.65
N LYS A 297 28.32 3.05 -14.46
CA LYS A 297 29.20 2.47 -15.50
C LYS A 297 29.69 3.55 -16.45
N SER A 298 28.81 4.45 -16.92
CA SER A 298 29.22 5.53 -17.83
C SER A 298 30.21 6.50 -17.16
N VAL A 299 29.99 6.83 -15.88
CA VAL A 299 30.87 7.71 -15.11
C VAL A 299 32.23 7.04 -14.84
N LEU A 300 32.24 5.77 -14.42
CA LEU A 300 33.45 4.99 -14.17
C LEU A 300 34.23 4.75 -15.46
N GLY A 301 33.56 4.38 -16.55
CA GLY A 301 34.16 4.21 -17.87
C GLY A 301 34.84 5.49 -18.36
N ASN A 302 34.16 6.64 -18.23
CA ASN A 302 34.74 7.93 -18.59
C ASN A 302 35.96 8.30 -17.72
N ALA A 303 35.95 7.99 -16.42
CA ALA A 303 37.09 8.22 -15.54
C ALA A 303 38.29 7.31 -15.88
N LEU A 304 38.04 6.04 -16.22
CA LEU A 304 39.06 5.09 -16.67
C LEU A 304 39.66 5.53 -18.01
N LEU A 305 38.83 5.96 -18.96
CA LEU A 305 39.27 6.52 -20.24
C LEU A 305 40.06 7.81 -20.06
N ALA A 306 39.62 8.74 -19.20
CA ALA A 306 40.34 9.98 -18.91
C ALA A 306 41.72 9.72 -18.26
N THR A 307 41.82 8.71 -17.39
CA THR A 307 43.09 8.30 -16.78
C THR A 307 44.02 7.66 -17.82
N GLY A 308 43.47 6.84 -18.74
CA GLY A 308 44.21 6.31 -19.89
C GLY A 308 44.69 7.38 -20.87
N VAL A 309 43.85 8.39 -21.14
CA VAL A 309 44.17 9.53 -22.00
C VAL A 309 45.18 10.47 -21.33
N GLY A 310 45.18 10.59 -20.00
CA GLY A 310 46.19 11.34 -19.24
C GLY A 310 47.62 10.80 -19.43
N ILE A 311 47.76 9.49 -19.71
CA ILE A 311 49.05 8.89 -20.07
C ILE A 311 49.43 9.23 -21.52
N THR A 312 48.45 9.41 -22.42
CA THR A 312 48.68 9.88 -23.79
C THR A 312 48.86 11.40 -23.93
N ALA A 313 48.49 12.20 -22.93
CA ALA A 313 48.72 13.66 -22.92
C ALA A 313 50.21 14.04 -22.80
N PHE A 314 51.08 13.07 -22.49
CA PHE A 314 52.53 13.21 -22.60
C PHE A 314 53.09 12.83 -23.99
N SER A 315 52.23 12.49 -24.96
CA SER A 315 52.63 12.35 -26.37
C SER A 315 52.70 13.72 -27.07
N HIS A 316 53.66 13.89 -27.97
CA HIS A 316 54.01 15.19 -28.58
C HIS A 316 53.11 15.63 -29.75
N GLU A 317 51.94 15.02 -29.95
CA GLU A 317 51.05 15.34 -31.07
C GLU A 317 49.90 16.27 -30.65
N SER A 318 49.82 17.44 -31.30
CA SER A 318 48.90 18.53 -30.95
C SER A 318 47.41 18.23 -31.18
N GLU A 319 47.08 17.26 -32.04
CA GLU A 319 45.68 16.86 -32.27
C GLU A 319 45.09 16.04 -31.11
N HIS A 320 45.93 15.29 -30.38
CA HIS A 320 45.48 14.48 -29.24
C HIS A 320 45.19 15.29 -27.97
N GLN A 321 45.76 16.48 -27.84
CA GLN A 321 45.55 17.37 -26.69
C GLN A 321 44.17 18.04 -26.70
N VAL A 322 43.68 18.45 -27.88
CA VAL A 322 42.35 19.08 -28.01
C VAL A 322 41.24 18.06 -27.80
N ALA A 323 41.40 16.84 -28.32
CA ALA A 323 40.47 15.74 -28.06
C ALA A 323 40.38 15.41 -26.56
N GLY A 324 41.50 15.35 -25.86
CA GLY A 324 41.52 15.11 -24.41
C GLY A 324 40.79 16.18 -23.58
N LEU A 325 40.89 17.45 -23.98
CA LEU A 325 40.23 18.58 -23.31
C LEU A 325 38.71 18.61 -23.55
N ILE A 326 38.26 18.27 -24.75
CA ILE A 326 36.83 18.14 -25.08
C ILE A 326 36.20 16.95 -24.33
N VAL A 327 36.88 15.80 -24.29
CA VAL A 327 36.43 14.63 -23.54
C VAL A 327 36.38 14.92 -22.03
N ALA A 328 37.36 15.62 -21.47
CA ALA A 328 37.35 16.05 -20.07
C ALA A 328 36.20 17.03 -19.77
N GLY A 329 35.93 17.99 -20.67
CA GLY A 329 34.81 18.93 -20.54
C GLY A 329 33.43 18.26 -20.61
N VAL A 330 33.25 17.30 -21.52
CA VAL A 330 32.02 16.48 -21.61
C VAL A 330 31.88 15.58 -20.37
N GLY A 331 32.97 14.99 -19.89
CA GLY A 331 32.98 14.20 -18.66
C GLY A 331 32.56 15.00 -17.43
N LEU A 332 33.00 16.26 -17.30
CA LEU A 332 32.59 17.16 -16.22
C LEU A 332 31.14 17.66 -16.37
N ALA A 333 30.65 17.88 -17.60
CA ALA A 333 29.26 18.26 -17.83
C ALA A 333 28.29 17.11 -17.53
N MET A 334 28.63 15.87 -17.92
CA MET A 334 27.88 14.66 -17.54
C MET A 334 27.92 14.42 -16.02
N LYS A 335 29.04 14.77 -15.36
CA LYS A 335 29.20 14.69 -13.91
C LYS A 335 28.21 15.59 -13.14
N ALA A 336 27.85 16.76 -13.70
CA ALA A 336 26.94 17.72 -13.04
C ALA A 336 25.45 17.33 -13.12
N SER A 337 25.05 16.44 -14.03
CA SER A 337 23.66 15.99 -14.23
C SER A 337 23.38 14.56 -13.74
N ALA A 338 24.39 13.85 -13.21
CA ALA A 338 24.32 12.42 -12.89
C ALA A 338 23.71 12.06 -11.52
N ALA A 339 23.09 13.01 -10.81
CA ALA A 339 22.52 12.73 -9.50
C ALA A 339 21.44 11.63 -9.61
N ALA A 340 21.60 10.56 -8.84
CA ALA A 340 20.74 9.39 -8.97
C ALA A 340 19.30 9.68 -8.51
N ASP A 341 18.33 9.00 -9.14
CA ASP A 341 16.90 9.21 -8.90
C ASP A 341 16.45 8.52 -7.61
N ILE A 342 16.03 9.31 -6.61
CA ILE A 342 15.55 8.84 -5.31
C ILE A 342 14.03 8.72 -5.22
N ARG A 343 13.30 8.88 -6.32
CA ARG A 343 11.85 8.64 -6.31
C ARG A 343 11.58 7.16 -6.04
N HIS A 344 10.66 6.92 -5.12
CA HIS A 344 10.22 5.60 -4.66
C HIS A 344 8.84 5.74 -3.97
N CYS A 345 8.16 4.61 -3.75
CA CYS A 345 6.94 4.55 -2.95
C CYS A 345 7.29 4.54 -1.45
N ASP A 346 7.19 5.71 -0.82
CA ASP A 346 7.48 5.91 0.61
C ASP A 346 6.39 5.42 1.58
N LEU A 347 5.27 4.91 1.05
CA LEU A 347 4.16 4.34 1.83
C LEU A 347 4.23 2.81 1.93
N LEU A 348 5.24 2.18 1.34
CA LEU A 348 5.45 0.75 1.50
C LEU A 348 5.71 0.37 2.97
N PRO A 349 5.30 -0.83 3.40
CA PRO A 349 5.48 -1.28 4.76
C PRO A 349 6.91 -1.79 4.97
N GLN A 350 7.37 -1.73 6.21
CA GLN A 350 8.63 -2.37 6.58
C GLN A 350 8.50 -3.90 6.52
N ARG A 351 7.39 -4.42 7.05
CA ARG A 351 7.10 -5.85 7.18
C ARG A 351 5.64 -6.11 6.88
N VAL A 352 5.40 -7.29 6.32
CA VAL A 352 4.06 -7.80 6.03
C VAL A 352 3.89 -9.17 6.67
N TYR A 353 2.70 -9.39 7.23
CA TYR A 353 2.28 -10.67 7.81
C TYR A 353 1.02 -11.17 7.11
N ILE A 354 0.87 -12.49 7.02
CA ILE A 354 -0.41 -13.12 6.69
C ILE A 354 -0.85 -13.97 7.88
N ALA A 355 -2.03 -13.67 8.41
CA ALA A 355 -2.67 -14.44 9.46
C ALA A 355 -3.98 -15.04 8.94
N PRO A 356 -3.98 -16.31 8.47
CA PRO A 356 -5.22 -17.05 8.29
C PRO A 356 -5.82 -17.30 9.67
N VAL A 357 -7.05 -16.85 9.91
CA VAL A 357 -7.74 -16.95 11.21
C VAL A 357 -9.21 -17.37 11.05
N THR A 358 -9.84 -17.77 12.14
CA THR A 358 -11.28 -18.06 12.18
C THR A 358 -12.01 -16.99 12.98
N VAL A 359 -12.82 -16.18 12.31
CA VAL A 359 -13.77 -15.26 12.94
C VAL A 359 -15.04 -16.04 13.28
N PRO A 360 -15.39 -16.22 14.56
CA PRO A 360 -16.42 -17.19 14.97
C PRO A 360 -17.86 -16.67 14.85
N SER A 361 -18.05 -15.36 14.93
CA SER A 361 -19.38 -14.74 14.98
C SER A 361 -19.34 -13.33 14.41
N LEU A 362 -20.51 -12.79 14.11
CA LEU A 362 -20.67 -11.38 13.79
C LEU A 362 -20.08 -10.48 14.88
N ASP A 363 -19.72 -9.26 14.50
CA ASP A 363 -19.24 -8.20 15.37
C ASP A 363 -18.00 -8.59 16.20
N SER A 364 -17.14 -9.47 15.67
CA SER A 364 -15.99 -9.97 16.41
C SER A 364 -14.91 -8.93 16.61
N THR A 365 -14.33 -8.92 17.81
CA THR A 365 -13.14 -8.12 18.11
C THR A 365 -11.88 -8.93 17.86
N VAL A 366 -10.98 -8.40 17.04
CA VAL A 366 -9.66 -8.97 16.79
C VAL A 366 -8.58 -8.00 17.28
N VAL A 367 -7.61 -8.50 18.03
CA VAL A 367 -6.46 -7.72 18.48
C VAL A 367 -5.23 -8.22 17.74
N VAL A 368 -4.53 -7.30 17.08
CA VAL A 368 -3.26 -7.59 16.40
C VAL A 368 -2.12 -6.88 17.13
N ARG A 369 -1.00 -7.56 17.34
CA ARG A 369 0.18 -7.04 18.03
C ARG A 369 1.47 -7.53 17.38
N VAL A 370 2.47 -6.68 17.23
CA VAL A 370 3.80 -7.09 16.73
C VAL A 370 4.76 -7.26 17.90
N GLY A 371 5.31 -8.47 18.01
CA GLY A 371 6.14 -8.87 19.15
C GLY A 371 5.39 -8.83 20.48
N ASP A 372 6.14 -8.68 21.58
CA ASP A 372 5.55 -8.64 22.92
C ASP A 372 5.16 -7.21 23.38
N SER A 373 5.45 -6.20 22.56
CA SER A 373 5.25 -4.78 22.91
C SER A 373 3.77 -4.37 22.89
N GLN A 374 3.29 -3.79 24.00
CA GLN A 374 1.97 -3.16 24.06
C GLN A 374 1.87 -1.89 23.21
N LEU A 375 3.01 -1.31 22.81
CA LEU A 375 3.05 -0.11 21.97
C LEU A 375 2.79 -0.43 20.50
N MET A 376 2.91 -1.70 20.10
CA MET A 376 2.72 -2.16 18.72
C MET A 376 1.43 -2.96 18.62
N ARG A 377 0.30 -2.39 19.03
CA ARG A 377 -1.00 -3.06 19.16
C ARG A 377 -2.11 -2.27 18.47
N MET A 378 -3.05 -2.99 17.87
CA MET A 378 -4.29 -2.44 17.31
C MET A 378 -5.48 -3.34 17.65
N VAL A 379 -6.64 -2.75 17.94
CA VAL A 379 -7.89 -3.46 18.26
C VAL A 379 -8.89 -3.20 17.14
N LEU A 380 -9.22 -4.24 16.39
CA LEU A 380 -10.10 -4.27 15.23
C LEU A 380 -11.51 -4.75 15.66
N PRO A 381 -12.48 -3.86 15.94
CA PRO A 381 -13.84 -4.26 16.25
C PRO A 381 -14.66 -4.52 14.98
N GLY A 382 -15.78 -5.23 15.14
CA GLY A 382 -16.80 -5.37 14.10
C GLY A 382 -16.45 -6.35 12.97
N LEU A 383 -15.48 -7.24 13.13
CA LEU A 383 -15.21 -8.22 12.07
C LEU A 383 -16.30 -9.28 12.02
N ASP A 384 -16.87 -9.44 10.84
CA ASP A 384 -17.82 -10.51 10.54
C ASP A 384 -17.15 -11.69 9.82
N PRO A 385 -17.61 -12.93 10.07
CA PRO A 385 -17.28 -14.05 9.20
C PRO A 385 -17.80 -13.80 7.77
N PRO A 386 -17.20 -14.46 6.75
CA PRO A 386 -17.71 -14.39 5.39
C PRO A 386 -19.18 -14.86 5.34
N GLN A 387 -19.98 -14.19 4.49
CA GLN A 387 -21.39 -14.51 4.30
C GLN A 387 -21.56 -15.31 3.00
N PRO A 388 -22.43 -16.35 2.94
CA PRO A 388 -22.65 -17.11 1.72
C PRO A 388 -22.97 -16.19 0.50
N PRO A 389 -22.40 -16.47 -0.68
CA PRO A 389 -21.58 -17.63 -1.05
C PRO A 389 -20.08 -17.50 -0.72
N GLU A 390 -19.65 -16.39 -0.13
CA GLU A 390 -18.26 -16.17 0.27
C GLU A 390 -17.85 -17.22 1.30
N ARG A 391 -16.69 -17.86 1.07
CA ARG A 391 -16.13 -18.85 2.01
C ARG A 391 -14.97 -18.30 2.82
N VAL A 392 -14.25 -17.34 2.25
CA VAL A 392 -13.08 -16.71 2.83
C VAL A 392 -13.15 -15.23 2.53
N ARG A 393 -12.97 -14.41 3.57
CA ARG A 393 -12.85 -12.96 3.45
C ARG A 393 -11.42 -12.51 3.68
N LEU A 394 -10.94 -11.51 2.95
CA LEU A 394 -9.65 -10.89 3.19
C LEU A 394 -9.82 -9.50 3.78
N HIS A 395 -9.15 -9.22 4.89
CA HIS A 395 -9.02 -7.87 5.45
C HIS A 395 -7.57 -7.41 5.36
N TYR A 396 -7.37 -6.20 4.84
CA TYR A 396 -6.09 -5.51 4.89
C TYR A 396 -6.06 -4.59 6.11
N VAL A 397 -5.01 -4.72 6.91
CA VAL A 397 -4.80 -3.98 8.15
C VAL A 397 -3.47 -3.27 8.06
N ARG A 398 -3.49 -1.95 8.16
CA ARG A 398 -2.27 -1.15 8.30
C ARG A 398 -2.14 -0.65 9.72
N MET A 399 -1.15 -1.17 10.44
CA MET A 399 -0.84 -0.71 11.79
C MET A 399 -0.15 0.65 11.74
N THR A 400 -0.52 1.56 12.64
CA THR A 400 0.14 2.86 12.75
C THR A 400 1.53 2.69 13.36
N PRO A 401 2.61 3.12 12.68
CA PRO A 401 3.98 2.87 13.12
C PRO A 401 4.45 3.87 14.20
N THR A 402 3.54 4.34 15.06
CA THR A 402 3.85 5.36 16.07
C THR A 402 4.36 4.73 17.36
N TYR A 403 5.30 5.39 18.03
CA TYR A 403 5.81 4.97 19.35
C TYR A 403 4.70 4.84 20.41
N ARG A 404 3.59 5.56 20.23
CA ARG A 404 2.39 5.42 21.04
C ARG A 404 1.22 5.17 20.09
N PRO A 405 0.51 4.04 20.22
CA PRO A 405 -0.64 3.80 19.39
C PRO A 405 -1.69 4.88 19.72
N PRO A 406 -2.39 5.42 18.72
CA PRO A 406 -3.41 6.42 18.96
C PRO A 406 -4.55 5.81 19.79
N ALA A 407 -5.25 6.64 20.58
CA ALA A 407 -6.31 6.17 21.47
C ALA A 407 -7.39 5.37 20.72
N TRP A 408 -7.76 5.82 19.52
CA TRP A 408 -8.71 5.12 18.65
C TRP A 408 -8.23 3.72 18.23
N GLY A 409 -6.92 3.53 18.08
CA GLY A 409 -6.33 2.25 17.63
C GLY A 409 -6.32 1.17 18.71
N ILE A 410 -6.45 1.54 19.98
CA ILE A 410 -6.44 0.59 21.11
C ILE A 410 -7.76 0.52 21.88
N SER A 411 -8.70 1.41 21.58
CA SER A 411 -9.99 1.52 22.27
C SER A 411 -10.82 0.25 22.12
N GLY A 412 -11.06 -0.18 20.88
CA GLY A 412 -12.01 -1.26 20.56
C GLY A 412 -13.48 -0.91 20.81
N THR A 413 -13.77 0.25 21.40
CA THR A 413 -15.13 0.73 21.67
C THR A 413 -15.63 1.59 20.53
N LEU A 414 -16.77 1.21 19.94
CA LEU A 414 -17.45 2.01 18.93
C LEU A 414 -18.23 3.15 19.57
N VAL A 415 -17.99 4.36 19.07
CA VAL A 415 -18.59 5.63 19.50
C VAL A 415 -19.69 6.08 18.54
N TYR A 416 -19.63 5.63 17.29
CA TYR A 416 -20.59 5.98 16.24
C TYR A 416 -21.14 4.72 15.57
N ALA A 417 -22.47 4.64 15.48
CA ALA A 417 -23.14 3.61 14.70
C ALA A 417 -22.88 3.82 13.20
N ASN A 418 -22.76 2.72 12.46
CA ASN A 418 -22.37 2.71 11.06
C ASN A 418 -22.99 1.50 10.34
N ASP A 419 -22.72 1.36 9.04
CA ASP A 419 -23.33 0.33 8.18
C ASP A 419 -22.64 -1.04 8.28
N GLU A 420 -21.42 -1.10 8.83
CA GLU A 420 -20.60 -2.32 8.93
C GLU A 420 -20.68 -2.98 10.31
N PHE A 421 -21.36 -2.37 11.28
CA PHE A 421 -21.52 -2.89 12.64
C PHE A 421 -23.00 -2.99 13.03
N GLY A 422 -23.43 -4.20 13.38
CA GLY A 422 -24.82 -4.51 13.72
C GLY A 422 -25.22 -4.15 15.15
N GLY A 423 -24.24 -3.97 16.04
CA GLY A 423 -24.48 -3.68 17.45
C GLY A 423 -25.03 -2.27 17.73
N ALA A 424 -25.49 -2.09 18.97
CA ALA A 424 -26.00 -0.81 19.45
C ALA A 424 -24.84 0.13 19.85
N VAL A 425 -25.04 1.43 19.61
CA VAL A 425 -24.13 2.49 20.04
C VAL A 425 -24.94 3.56 20.78
N ASP A 426 -24.46 3.99 21.93
CA ASP A 426 -25.12 5.02 22.73
C ASP A 426 -25.27 6.32 21.92
N GLY A 427 -26.50 6.84 21.83
CA GLY A 427 -26.82 8.05 21.08
C GLY A 427 -27.05 7.84 19.58
N ASP A 428 -27.13 6.59 19.09
CA ASP A 428 -27.38 6.30 17.67
C ASP A 428 -28.84 6.47 17.21
N GLY A 429 -29.74 6.87 18.11
CA GLY A 429 -31.15 7.15 17.80
C GLY A 429 -31.37 8.39 16.91
N LEU A 430 -30.31 9.09 16.52
CA LEU A 430 -30.36 10.29 15.70
C LEU A 430 -29.14 10.36 14.76
N PRO A 431 -29.27 10.83 13.51
CA PRO A 431 -28.13 11.00 12.62
C PRO A 431 -27.17 12.07 13.13
N TYR A 432 -25.87 11.89 12.86
CA TYR A 432 -24.81 12.79 13.32
C TYR A 432 -24.98 14.22 12.80
N ILE A 433 -25.51 14.41 11.59
CA ILE A 433 -25.81 15.74 11.05
C ILE A 433 -26.85 16.52 11.86
N LEU A 434 -27.59 15.84 12.75
CA LEU A 434 -28.53 16.44 13.69
C LEU A 434 -28.01 16.44 15.14
N GLY A 435 -26.75 16.08 15.38
CA GLY A 435 -26.13 16.03 16.70
C GLY A 435 -26.19 14.67 17.40
N GLY A 436 -26.62 13.61 16.71
CA GLY A 436 -26.58 12.24 17.23
C GLY A 436 -25.24 11.52 17.00
N ARG A 437 -25.23 10.21 17.21
CA ARG A 437 -24.06 9.34 17.00
C ARG A 437 -24.26 8.28 15.91
N CYS A 438 -25.24 8.46 15.02
CA CYS A 438 -25.41 7.59 13.87
C CYS A 438 -24.79 8.18 12.60
N ALA A 439 -23.85 7.45 12.01
CA ALA A 439 -23.22 7.73 10.73
C ALA A 439 -23.57 6.67 9.67
N ARG A 440 -24.70 5.95 9.84
CA ARG A 440 -25.26 5.04 8.82
C ARG A 440 -25.71 5.82 7.59
N MET A 441 -25.66 5.17 6.43
CA MET A 441 -26.32 5.68 5.23
C MET A 441 -27.83 5.86 5.46
N PRO A 442 -28.46 6.87 4.84
CA PRO A 442 -29.91 7.01 4.89
C PRO A 442 -30.57 5.79 4.23
N SER A 443 -31.28 5.00 5.02
CA SER A 443 -32.04 3.84 4.57
C SER A 443 -33.38 3.78 5.28
N GLN A 444 -34.26 2.87 4.85
CA GLN A 444 -35.52 2.62 5.55
C GLN A 444 -35.27 2.11 6.98
N GLU A 445 -34.30 1.23 7.18
CA GLU A 445 -33.93 0.68 8.49
C GLU A 445 -33.40 1.78 9.41
N ALA A 446 -32.49 2.63 8.92
CA ALA A 446 -31.95 3.75 9.68
C ALA A 446 -33.05 4.75 10.07
N LEU A 447 -33.94 5.11 9.15
CA LEU A 447 -35.07 5.98 9.45
C LEU A 447 -36.01 5.38 10.50
N GLN A 448 -36.38 4.11 10.36
CA GLN A 448 -37.22 3.42 11.35
C GLN A 448 -36.56 3.39 12.74
N HIS A 449 -35.23 3.24 12.79
CA HIS A 449 -34.47 3.32 14.03
C HIS A 449 -34.64 4.69 14.70
N TYR A 450 -34.49 5.78 13.95
CA TYR A 450 -34.69 7.14 14.46
C TYR A 450 -36.14 7.38 14.92
N GLN A 451 -37.11 6.85 14.17
CA GLN A 451 -38.54 6.97 14.50
C GLN A 451 -38.92 6.25 15.79
N ARG A 452 -38.35 5.07 16.03
CA ARG A 452 -38.50 4.34 17.30
C ARG A 452 -37.88 5.10 18.47
N ALA A 453 -36.76 5.80 18.24
CA ALA A 453 -36.15 6.71 19.21
C ALA A 453 -36.93 8.03 19.41
N GLY A 454 -38.01 8.24 18.65
CA GLY A 454 -38.88 9.41 18.78
C GLY A 454 -38.51 10.60 17.90
N TYR A 455 -37.54 10.46 17.00
CA TYR A 455 -37.08 11.49 16.08
C TYR A 455 -37.59 11.23 14.66
N LEU A 456 -37.72 12.28 13.84
CA LEU A 456 -38.02 12.15 12.40
C LEU A 456 -39.26 11.29 12.06
N ARG A 457 -40.28 11.27 12.94
CA ARG A 457 -41.51 10.47 12.78
C ARG A 457 -42.29 10.78 11.50
N ASP A 458 -42.15 12.01 11.01
CA ASP A 458 -42.90 12.53 9.86
C ASP A 458 -42.04 12.52 8.58
N PHE A 459 -40.81 12.00 8.64
CA PHE A 459 -39.92 11.87 7.49
C PHE A 459 -40.18 10.58 6.73
N THR A 460 -40.01 10.64 5.41
CA THR A 460 -39.79 9.48 4.54
C THR A 460 -38.29 9.22 4.34
N THR A 461 -37.91 8.07 3.76
CA THR A 461 -36.52 7.79 3.41
C THR A 461 -35.95 8.85 2.45
N ALA A 462 -36.77 9.29 1.48
CA ALA A 462 -36.38 10.35 0.55
C ALA A 462 -36.16 11.70 1.25
N ASP A 463 -36.94 12.03 2.29
CA ASP A 463 -36.71 13.24 3.09
C ASP A 463 -35.37 13.19 3.82
N LEU A 464 -35.02 12.01 4.37
CA LEU A 464 -33.75 11.79 5.03
C LEU A 464 -32.58 11.90 4.04
N GLU A 465 -32.67 11.26 2.87
CA GLU A 465 -31.65 11.39 1.82
C GLU A 465 -31.47 12.84 1.37
N ASN A 466 -32.58 13.55 1.10
CA ASN A 466 -32.56 14.96 0.72
C ASN A 466 -31.90 15.82 1.80
N LEU A 467 -32.11 15.51 3.08
CA LEU A 467 -31.45 16.22 4.18
C LEU A 467 -29.92 16.12 4.11
N TYR A 468 -29.36 14.96 3.77
CA TYR A 468 -27.92 14.81 3.55
C TYR A 468 -27.45 15.54 2.29
N ARG A 469 -28.23 15.50 1.21
CA ARG A 469 -27.91 16.22 -0.04
C ARG A 469 -27.93 17.74 0.14
N ASP A 470 -28.85 18.26 0.95
CA ASP A 470 -28.93 19.68 1.33
C ASP A 470 -27.64 20.15 2.06
N GLU A 471 -26.96 19.23 2.75
CA GLU A 471 -25.65 19.47 3.37
C GLU A 471 -24.45 19.27 2.42
N GLY A 472 -24.73 18.94 1.16
CA GLY A 472 -23.72 18.60 0.15
C GLY A 472 -22.98 17.29 0.45
N ILE A 473 -23.60 16.38 1.21
CA ILE A 473 -23.02 15.08 1.55
C ILE A 473 -23.36 14.07 0.46
N LYS A 474 -22.34 13.37 -0.02
CA LYS A 474 -22.44 12.28 -1.00
C LYS A 474 -22.65 10.96 -0.28
N LEU A 475 -23.63 10.19 -0.74
CA LEU A 475 -24.11 8.99 -0.05
C LEU A 475 -23.37 7.72 -0.48
N GLY A 476 -22.79 7.69 -1.68
CA GLY A 476 -22.08 6.53 -2.21
C GLY A 476 -20.86 6.89 -3.05
N LEU A 477 -20.09 5.86 -3.41
CA LEU A 477 -18.88 6.02 -4.25
C LEU A 477 -19.23 6.53 -5.65
N ASP A 478 -20.37 6.12 -6.21
CA ASP A 478 -20.80 6.51 -7.56
C ASP A 478 -21.00 8.03 -7.69
N GLU A 479 -21.55 8.67 -6.66
CA GLU A 479 -21.73 10.13 -6.59
C GLU A 479 -20.39 10.90 -6.50
N ASN A 480 -19.30 10.17 -6.24
CA ASN A 480 -17.95 10.69 -6.19
C ASN A 480 -17.04 10.09 -7.27
N GLY A 481 -17.62 9.60 -8.38
CA GLY A 481 -16.86 9.11 -9.52
C GLY A 481 -16.08 7.82 -9.23
N GLY A 482 -16.61 6.98 -8.35
CA GLY A 482 -15.99 5.70 -7.95
C GLY A 482 -14.86 5.85 -6.94
N ARG A 483 -14.66 7.02 -6.35
CA ARG A 483 -13.58 7.29 -5.36
C ARG A 483 -14.16 7.60 -4.00
N ALA A 484 -13.51 7.16 -2.93
CA ALA A 484 -13.85 7.61 -1.59
C ALA A 484 -13.30 9.04 -1.37
N GLY A 485 -14.11 9.92 -0.78
CA GLY A 485 -13.67 11.25 -0.34
C GLY A 485 -13.35 11.28 1.16
N LEU A 486 -13.13 12.47 1.72
CA LEU A 486 -13.01 12.65 3.17
C LEU A 486 -14.36 12.42 3.86
N HIS A 487 -14.39 11.54 4.87
CA HIS A 487 -15.60 11.19 5.59
C HIS A 487 -16.14 12.38 6.40
N LEU A 488 -17.46 12.45 6.57
CA LEU A 488 -18.11 13.58 7.27
C LEU A 488 -17.68 13.73 8.74
N LEU A 489 -17.31 12.63 9.40
CA LEU A 489 -16.85 12.67 10.80
C LEU A 489 -15.51 13.42 10.93
N GLU A 490 -14.72 13.48 9.85
CA GLU A 490 -13.50 14.28 9.75
C GLU A 490 -13.74 15.67 9.13
N GLY A 491 -15.00 16.09 9.00
CA GLY A 491 -15.36 17.36 8.37
C GLY A 491 -15.37 17.33 6.84
N GLY A 492 -15.31 16.14 6.23
CA GLY A 492 -15.50 15.97 4.80
C GLY A 492 -16.98 16.00 4.38
N ASN A 493 -17.27 15.39 3.24
CA ASN A 493 -18.61 15.41 2.63
C ASN A 493 -19.02 14.08 2.01
N VAL A 494 -18.44 12.97 2.46
CA VAL A 494 -18.92 11.63 2.10
C VAL A 494 -19.38 10.88 3.34
N LEU A 495 -20.39 10.02 3.17
CA LEU A 495 -20.96 9.16 4.21
C LEU A 495 -20.50 7.69 4.08
N TYR A 496 -19.60 7.39 3.14
CA TYR A 496 -19.15 6.02 2.91
C TYR A 496 -18.45 5.44 4.14
N CYS A 497 -18.93 4.29 4.61
CA CYS A 497 -18.35 3.56 5.72
C CYS A 497 -17.21 2.65 5.23
N PRO A 498 -15.98 2.79 5.73
CA PRO A 498 -14.94 1.80 5.44
C PRO A 498 -15.25 0.45 6.06
N SER A 499 -14.75 -0.62 5.45
CA SER A 499 -14.97 -1.99 5.93
C SER A 499 -14.52 -2.16 7.37
N ALA A 500 -15.33 -2.87 8.17
CA ALA A 500 -14.97 -3.18 9.54
C ALA A 500 -13.64 -3.97 9.61
N GLY A 501 -12.97 -3.84 10.75
CA GLY A 501 -11.67 -4.46 10.95
C GLY A 501 -10.47 -3.80 10.27
N THR A 502 -10.64 -2.56 9.78
CA THR A 502 -9.57 -1.78 9.12
C THR A 502 -9.13 -0.60 9.99
N GLY A 503 -8.02 0.05 9.60
CA GLY A 503 -7.50 1.21 10.32
C GLY A 503 -8.39 2.45 10.17
N GLY A 504 -8.88 2.72 8.95
CA GLY A 504 -9.82 3.83 8.73
C GLY A 504 -11.14 3.64 9.48
N PHE A 505 -11.68 2.41 9.54
CA PHE A 505 -12.86 2.10 10.35
C PHE A 505 -12.68 2.45 11.83
N GLN A 506 -11.60 1.99 12.46
CA GLN A 506 -11.33 2.31 13.86
C GLN A 506 -11.16 3.81 14.10
N ARG A 507 -10.36 4.46 13.25
CA ARG A 507 -10.13 5.90 13.36
C ARG A 507 -11.44 6.68 13.22
N LEU A 508 -12.35 6.25 12.36
CA LEU A 508 -13.63 6.93 12.20
C LEU A 508 -14.59 6.65 13.35
N PHE A 509 -14.74 5.40 13.77
CA PHE A 509 -15.85 5.02 14.63
C PHE A 509 -15.47 4.72 16.07
N CYS A 510 -14.17 4.65 16.42
CA CYS A 510 -13.69 4.33 17.78
C CYS A 510 -13.09 5.53 18.53
N GLN A 511 -13.40 6.75 18.11
CA GLN A 511 -13.08 7.99 18.83
C GLN A 511 -14.22 9.00 18.70
N GLU A 512 -14.27 9.93 19.65
CA GLU A 512 -15.17 11.08 19.60
C GLU A 512 -14.75 12.06 18.51
N HIS A 513 -15.73 12.58 17.77
CA HIS A 513 -15.55 13.71 16.84
C HIS A 513 -16.26 14.94 17.37
N GLY A 514 -15.82 16.12 16.92
CA GLY A 514 -16.50 17.38 17.27
C GLY A 514 -17.95 17.38 16.76
N PRO A 515 -18.84 18.25 17.29
CA PRO A 515 -20.21 18.31 16.81
C PRO A 515 -20.29 18.71 15.33
N TYR A 516 -21.25 18.16 14.60
CA TYR A 516 -21.50 18.54 13.21
C TYR A 516 -21.85 20.03 13.09
N LYS A 517 -21.32 20.68 12.04
CA LYS A 517 -21.56 22.10 11.73
C LYS A 517 -22.51 22.20 10.53
N PRO A 518 -23.80 22.54 10.74
CA PRO A 518 -24.80 22.52 9.68
C PRO A 518 -24.60 23.63 8.64
N LYS A 519 -24.68 23.25 7.35
CA LYS A 519 -24.50 24.12 6.19
C LYS A 519 -25.82 24.67 5.66
N SER A 520 -26.90 23.90 5.73
CA SER A 520 -28.26 24.28 5.31
C SER A 520 -29.07 24.87 6.46
N ASP A 521 -30.04 25.73 6.14
CA ASP A 521 -30.99 26.25 7.12
C ASP A 521 -31.92 25.15 7.64
N ARG A 522 -32.28 24.18 6.78
CA ARG A 522 -33.13 23.04 7.12
C ARG A 522 -32.53 22.21 8.26
N VAL A 523 -31.24 21.86 8.19
CA VAL A 523 -30.56 21.13 9.27
C VAL A 523 -30.44 21.99 10.53
N ARG A 524 -30.13 23.29 10.42
CA ARG A 524 -30.10 24.20 11.59
C ARG A 524 -31.43 24.27 12.32
N GLU A 525 -32.54 24.32 11.58
CA GLU A 525 -33.89 24.33 12.15
C GLU A 525 -34.23 22.99 12.82
N LEU A 526 -33.95 21.87 12.16
CA LEU A 526 -34.16 20.54 12.74
C LEU A 526 -33.29 20.29 13.97
N MET A 527 -32.02 20.72 13.98
CA MET A 527 -31.18 20.63 15.17
C MET A 527 -31.77 21.40 16.35
N ARG A 528 -32.36 22.58 16.11
CA ARG A 528 -33.05 23.35 17.16
C ARG A 528 -34.30 22.63 17.68
N SER A 529 -35.11 22.05 16.79
CA SER A 529 -36.32 21.31 17.20
C SER A 529 -35.99 20.01 17.94
N VAL A 530 -34.92 19.34 17.53
CA VAL A 530 -34.41 18.10 18.14
C VAL A 530 -33.65 18.35 19.44
N ALA A 531 -33.12 19.55 19.67
CA ALA A 531 -32.53 19.92 20.97
C ALA A 531 -33.60 20.35 22.00
N ALA A 532 -34.80 20.71 21.56
CA ALA A 532 -35.88 21.15 22.45
C ALA A 532 -36.34 20.01 23.40
N PRO A 533 -36.74 20.31 24.65
CA PRO A 533 -37.25 19.31 25.59
C PRO A 533 -38.42 18.49 25.00
N PRO A 534 -38.62 17.22 25.41
CA PRO A 534 -39.71 16.40 24.91
C PRO A 534 -41.10 17.06 25.04
N GLU A 535 -41.32 17.81 26.13
CA GLU A 535 -42.58 18.51 26.42
C GLU A 535 -42.93 19.60 25.39
N SER A 536 -41.94 20.34 24.88
CA SER A 536 -42.18 21.38 23.87
C SER A 536 -42.38 20.81 22.47
N ARG A 537 -41.90 19.58 22.20
CA ARG A 537 -42.14 18.90 20.91
C ARG A 537 -43.57 18.41 20.74
N ALA A 538 -44.25 18.09 21.84
CA ALA A 538 -45.65 17.68 21.81
C ALA A 538 -46.59 18.85 21.50
N ALA A 539 -46.29 20.05 22.02
CA ALA A 539 -47.10 21.25 21.82
C ALA A 539 -47.05 21.79 20.37
N ALA A 540 -45.89 21.73 19.72
CA ALA A 540 -45.71 22.21 18.34
C ALA A 540 -46.39 21.35 17.25
N ARG A 541 -47.09 20.27 17.63
CA ARG A 541 -47.77 19.33 16.70
C ARG A 541 -49.30 19.51 16.64
N VAL A 542 -49.86 20.39 17.46
CA VAL A 542 -51.31 20.59 17.58
C VAL A 542 -51.80 21.77 16.72
N ASP A 543 -50.88 22.55 16.17
CA ASP A 543 -51.12 23.63 15.20
C ASP A 543 -50.61 23.21 13.82
#